data_AF-A0A5D3CFB7-F1
#
_entry.id   AF-A0A5D3CFB7-F1
#
_cell.length_a   1.000
_cell.length_b   1.000
_cell.length_c   1.000
_cell.angle_alpha   90.00
_cell.angle_beta   90.00
_cell.angle_gamma   90.00
#
_symmetry.space_group_name_H-M   'P 1'
#
loop_
_entity.id
_entity.type
_entity.pdbx_description
1 polymer ?
#
loop_
_entity_poly.entity_id
_entity_poly.type
_entity_poly.pdbx_seq_one_letter_code
_entity_poly.pdbx_strand_id
1 'polypeptide(L)'
;MGSFSVEDFVGNGVLKDLLPTLLDEGWDDVPTLKVMNSEDMDAINMTRQQKEAIEIRTYLHDRSLMPYADRLESTGKCLPELLSLSVEDLTSQFRMKRGHIARFRDRKSSCVDPSTNKSDAPIPSTSIKRTYQSNSSKRMLSMRSRTFQDKTVEQALSEFKIEDGYVFKGIVATELAGHIACGCVQPSPIVDKIAPYSAIENISVQKLTPEYKIGMERLVKTKTPPMKASALWHDKPAIILCIRRPGCIMCRAEAHQLYARKPIFDALGYQLFAVIHENIESEVKDFWPRYWGGTVLFDQGREFFKALGGGKLMKEKFLFGFLFNPRAIANYKRAKAMGIKQNFNGEGEIKGGLFILGSAKRGIAYQFIERNFGDWAPLSEVIEICTKIQSHSQASGLSIKPSQEDNRSSSLV
;
A
#
# COMPACT_ATOMS: atom_id res chain seq x y z
N MET A 1 -14.95 6.87 -6.22
CA MET A 1 -14.55 8.19 -5.67
C MET A 1 -13.16 8.48 -6.20
N GLY A 2 -12.92 9.68 -6.76
CA GLY A 2 -11.56 10.11 -7.10
C GLY A 2 -10.69 10.12 -5.85
N SER A 3 -9.40 9.85 -6.00
CA SER A 3 -8.43 10.00 -4.92
C SER A 3 -8.43 11.46 -4.45
N PHE A 4 -8.88 11.73 -3.23
CA PHE A 4 -8.68 13.04 -2.61
C PHE A 4 -7.19 13.21 -2.31
N SER A 5 -6.62 14.35 -2.67
CA SER A 5 -5.30 14.74 -2.17
C SER A 5 -5.41 15.16 -0.71
N VAL A 6 -4.28 15.24 0.00
CA VAL A 6 -4.27 15.75 1.37
C VAL A 6 -4.67 17.21 1.41
N GLU A 7 -4.25 18.01 0.43
CA GLU A 7 -4.60 19.41 0.30
C GLU A 7 -6.12 19.58 0.13
N ASP A 8 -6.74 18.75 -0.71
CA ASP A 8 -8.20 18.76 -0.90
C ASP A 8 -8.94 18.30 0.36
N PHE A 9 -8.38 17.32 1.09
CA PHE A 9 -8.96 16.85 2.35
C PHE A 9 -8.85 17.90 3.45
N VAL A 10 -7.70 18.55 3.60
CA VAL A 10 -7.43 19.61 4.59
C VAL A 10 -8.22 20.88 4.29
N GLY A 11 -8.42 21.20 3.01
CA GLY A 11 -9.24 22.33 2.56
C GLY A 11 -8.73 23.69 3.04
N ASN A 12 -9.64 24.67 3.16
CA ASN A 12 -9.30 26.03 3.56
C ASN A 12 -9.74 26.40 4.98
N GLY A 13 -10.12 25.40 5.78
CA GLY A 13 -10.56 25.56 7.16
C GLY A 13 -9.42 25.63 8.17
N VAL A 14 -9.72 25.28 9.42
CA VAL A 14 -8.79 25.35 10.57
C VAL A 14 -7.57 24.43 10.46
N LEU A 15 -7.60 23.47 9.54
CA LEU A 15 -6.49 22.56 9.26
C LEU A 15 -5.48 23.12 8.26
N LYS A 16 -5.80 24.19 7.53
CA LYS A 16 -4.97 24.74 6.45
C LYS A 16 -3.56 25.09 6.94
N ASP A 17 -3.48 25.78 8.07
CA ASP A 17 -2.20 26.22 8.64
C ASP A 17 -1.41 25.06 9.26
N LEU A 18 -2.06 23.91 9.48
CA LEU A 18 -1.43 22.69 9.99
C LEU A 18 -0.87 21.80 8.87
N LEU A 19 -1.24 22.06 7.61
CA LEU A 19 -0.83 21.24 6.47
C LEU A 19 0.69 21.01 6.41
N PRO A 20 1.57 22.02 6.55
CA PRO A 20 3.01 21.78 6.54
C PRO A 20 3.47 20.81 7.65
N THR A 21 2.95 20.97 8.86
CA THR A 21 3.26 20.10 10.00
C THR A 21 2.76 18.68 9.79
N LEU A 22 1.57 18.52 9.19
CA LEU A 22 1.03 17.20 8.83
C LEU A 22 1.96 16.48 7.85
N LEU A 23 2.39 17.17 6.78
CA LEU A 23 3.30 16.60 5.78
C LEU A 23 4.67 16.26 6.39
N ASP A 24 5.24 17.15 7.20
CA ASP A 24 6.55 16.93 7.84
C ASP A 24 6.53 15.76 8.83
N GLU A 25 5.41 15.52 9.52
CA GLU A 25 5.24 14.38 10.45
C GLU A 25 4.73 13.10 9.75
N GLY A 26 4.64 13.11 8.41
CA GLY A 26 4.30 11.93 7.61
C GLY A 26 2.80 11.60 7.52
N TRP A 27 1.94 12.59 7.70
CA TRP A 27 0.51 12.51 7.49
C TRP A 27 0.14 13.06 6.10
N ASP A 28 0.72 12.43 5.08
CA ASP A 28 0.74 12.89 3.68
C ASP A 28 -0.24 12.14 2.76
N ASP A 29 -1.15 11.34 3.33
CA ASP A 29 -2.31 10.78 2.62
C ASP A 29 -3.61 10.84 3.45
N VAL A 30 -4.76 10.85 2.76
CA VAL A 30 -6.08 10.91 3.41
C VAL A 30 -6.36 9.68 4.29
N PRO A 31 -6.08 8.44 3.83
CA PRO A 31 -6.20 7.27 4.70
C PRO A 31 -5.47 7.42 6.04
N THR A 32 -4.21 7.88 6.08
CA THR A 32 -3.46 8.05 7.33
C THR A 32 -4.03 9.17 8.22
N LEU A 33 -4.48 10.29 7.65
CA LEU A 33 -5.15 11.35 8.42
C LEU A 33 -6.41 10.87 9.14
N LYS A 34 -7.23 10.06 8.47
CA LYS A 34 -8.51 9.57 9.01
C LYS A 34 -8.39 8.65 10.23
N VAL A 35 -7.21 8.09 10.44
CA VAL A 35 -6.92 7.09 11.48
C VAL A 35 -5.98 7.65 12.55
N MET A 36 -5.62 8.94 12.45
CA MET A 36 -4.87 9.67 13.46
C MET A 36 -5.62 9.60 14.80
N ASN A 37 -4.93 9.13 15.84
CA ASN A 37 -5.53 8.99 17.17
C ASN A 37 -5.30 10.24 18.04
N SER A 38 -5.87 10.29 19.25
CA SER A 38 -5.76 11.46 20.12
C SER A 38 -4.31 11.74 20.55
N GLU A 39 -3.51 10.70 20.79
CA GLU A 39 -2.09 10.84 21.15
C GLU A 39 -1.28 11.40 19.97
N ASP A 40 -1.59 10.97 18.75
CA ASP A 40 -0.97 11.52 17.53
C ASP A 40 -1.29 13.02 17.35
N MET A 41 -2.56 13.38 17.57
CA MET A 41 -3.02 14.77 17.50
C MET A 41 -2.35 15.63 18.58
N ASP A 42 -2.19 15.08 19.79
CA ASP A 42 -1.47 15.73 20.89
C ASP A 42 0.02 15.91 20.58
N ALA A 43 0.65 14.92 19.95
CA ALA A 43 2.08 14.93 19.62
C ALA A 43 2.47 16.06 18.65
N ILE A 44 1.53 16.50 17.79
CA ILE A 44 1.72 17.63 16.87
C ILE A 44 1.04 18.92 17.37
N ASN A 45 0.66 18.97 18.64
CA ASN A 45 0.03 20.11 19.31
C ASN A 45 -1.26 20.61 18.63
N MET A 46 -2.10 19.69 18.14
CA MET A 46 -3.40 20.08 17.58
C MET A 46 -4.30 20.74 18.63
N THR A 47 -4.90 21.87 18.25
CA THR A 47 -5.96 22.50 19.02
C THR A 47 -7.23 21.64 19.02
N ARG A 48 -8.12 21.85 20.00
CA ARG A 48 -9.43 21.17 20.03
C ARG A 48 -10.18 21.32 18.70
N GLN A 49 -10.17 22.51 18.11
CA GLN A 49 -10.86 22.78 16.83
C GLN A 49 -10.27 21.98 15.67
N GLN A 50 -8.95 21.81 15.62
CA GLN A 50 -8.30 20.99 14.58
C GLN A 50 -8.63 19.51 14.74
N LYS A 51 -8.68 19.00 15.98
CA LYS A 51 -9.09 17.61 16.25
C LYS A 51 -10.52 17.33 15.77
N GLU A 52 -11.45 18.22 16.12
CA GLU A 52 -12.85 18.15 15.67
C GLU A 52 -12.94 18.24 14.13
N ALA A 53 -12.13 19.09 13.50
CA ALA A 53 -12.11 19.22 12.05
C ALA A 53 -11.65 17.94 11.34
N ILE A 54 -10.65 17.22 11.88
CA ILE A 54 -10.27 15.90 11.34
C ILE A 54 -11.44 14.91 11.42
N GLU A 55 -12.16 14.88 12.55
CA GLU A 55 -13.31 14.01 12.73
C GLU A 55 -14.45 14.35 11.75
N ILE A 56 -14.79 15.64 11.63
CA ILE A 56 -15.83 16.13 10.72
C ILE A 56 -15.46 15.80 9.26
N ARG A 57 -14.22 16.08 8.83
CA ARG A 57 -13.77 15.81 7.46
C ARG A 57 -13.73 14.32 7.16
N THR A 58 -13.29 13.50 8.11
CA THR A 58 -13.34 12.04 8.00
C THR A 58 -14.77 11.57 7.74
N TYR A 59 -15.73 12.05 8.54
CA TYR A 59 -17.14 11.71 8.42
C TYR A 59 -17.74 12.12 7.05
N LEU A 60 -17.41 13.32 6.58
CA LEU A 60 -17.90 13.88 5.32
C LEU A 60 -17.25 13.21 4.11
N HIS A 61 -15.95 12.92 4.18
CA HIS A 61 -15.21 12.23 3.13
C HIS A 61 -15.84 10.88 2.83
N ASP A 62 -16.15 10.10 3.87
CA ASP A 62 -16.75 8.77 3.73
C ASP A 62 -18.15 8.77 3.11
N ARG A 63 -18.81 9.93 3.11
CA ARG A 63 -20.17 10.13 2.57
C ARG A 63 -20.19 10.92 1.27
N SER A 64 -19.01 11.22 0.70
CA SER A 64 -18.88 12.12 -0.46
C SER A 64 -19.58 13.48 -0.22
N LEU A 65 -19.28 14.09 0.93
CA LEU A 65 -19.85 15.35 1.41
C LEU A 65 -18.79 16.44 1.70
N MET A 66 -17.55 16.25 1.24
CA MET A 66 -16.47 17.23 1.40
C MET A 66 -16.79 18.69 0.97
N PRO A 67 -17.67 18.96 -0.03
CA PRO A 67 -18.06 20.34 -0.36
C PRO A 67 -18.73 21.15 0.78
N TYR A 68 -19.04 20.52 1.92
CA TYR A 68 -19.60 21.15 3.11
C TYR A 68 -18.59 21.32 4.25
N ALA A 69 -17.39 20.73 4.16
CA ALA A 69 -16.42 20.63 5.26
C ALA A 69 -16.05 21.98 5.87
N ASP A 70 -15.51 22.90 5.06
CA ASP A 70 -15.09 24.24 5.50
C ASP A 70 -16.24 25.02 6.20
N ARG A 71 -17.49 24.86 5.71
CA ARG A 71 -18.66 25.54 6.30
C ARG A 71 -19.12 24.91 7.62
N LEU A 72 -19.01 23.59 7.74
CA LEU A 72 -19.41 22.87 8.95
C LEU A 72 -18.41 23.14 10.08
N GLU A 73 -17.12 23.08 9.77
CA GLU A 73 -16.04 23.35 10.72
C GLU A 73 -16.00 24.79 11.22
N SER A 74 -16.32 25.77 10.36
CA SER A 74 -16.30 27.19 10.73
C SER A 74 -17.33 27.55 11.82
N THR A 75 -18.30 26.68 12.08
CA THR A 75 -19.26 26.87 13.19
C THR A 75 -18.67 26.58 14.56
N GLY A 76 -17.52 25.89 14.62
CA GLY A 76 -16.90 25.46 15.88
C GLY A 76 -17.66 24.36 16.64
N LYS A 77 -18.74 23.82 16.06
CA LYS A 77 -19.52 22.71 16.61
C LYS A 77 -18.81 21.38 16.40
N CYS A 78 -18.91 20.47 17.36
CA CYS A 78 -18.43 19.10 17.20
C CYS A 78 -19.35 18.26 16.30
N LEU A 79 -18.87 17.12 15.81
CA LEU A 79 -19.66 16.27 14.91
C LEU A 79 -21.03 15.85 15.52
N PRO A 80 -21.15 15.44 16.79
CA PRO A 80 -22.45 15.16 17.42
C PRO A 80 -23.43 16.35 17.40
N GLU A 81 -22.94 17.58 17.62
CA GLU A 81 -23.76 18.79 17.56
C GLU A 81 -24.21 19.12 16.14
N LEU A 82 -23.37 18.83 15.14
CA LEU A 82 -23.74 18.99 13.74
C LEU A 82 -24.78 17.94 13.30
N LEU A 83 -24.67 16.71 13.81
CA LEU A 83 -25.63 15.63 13.53
C LEU A 83 -26.99 15.84 14.21
N SER A 84 -27.07 16.68 15.24
CA SER A 84 -28.33 17.03 15.92
C SER A 84 -29.08 18.20 15.27
N LEU A 85 -28.47 18.91 14.31
CA LEU A 85 -29.10 20.02 13.58
C LEU A 85 -30.36 19.57 12.83
N SER A 86 -31.36 20.46 12.76
CA SER A 86 -32.60 20.23 12.02
C SER A 86 -32.35 20.17 10.49
N VAL A 87 -33.32 19.63 9.73
CA VAL A 87 -33.22 19.62 8.26
C VAL A 87 -33.25 21.06 7.72
N GLU A 88 -34.02 21.91 8.39
CA GLU A 88 -34.15 23.33 8.14
C GLU A 88 -32.80 24.04 8.34
N ASP A 89 -32.07 23.74 9.41
CA ASP A 89 -30.73 24.29 9.67
C ASP A 89 -29.72 23.83 8.62
N LEU A 90 -29.70 22.53 8.29
CA LEU A 90 -28.81 21.98 7.27
C LEU A 90 -29.05 22.60 5.88
N THR A 91 -30.31 22.90 5.57
CA THR A 91 -30.69 23.52 4.30
C THR A 91 -30.38 25.01 4.29
N SER A 92 -30.79 25.73 5.32
CA SER A 92 -30.69 27.20 5.37
C SER A 92 -29.26 27.68 5.64
N GLN A 93 -28.57 27.10 6.62
CA GLN A 93 -27.26 27.56 7.06
C GLN A 93 -26.14 27.00 6.17
N PHE A 94 -26.22 25.72 5.78
CA PHE A 94 -25.13 25.04 5.06
C PHE A 94 -25.41 24.85 3.57
N ARG A 95 -26.62 25.21 3.10
CA ARG A 95 -27.09 25.01 1.72
C ARG A 95 -26.98 23.55 1.29
N MET A 96 -27.23 22.63 2.23
CA MET A 96 -27.12 21.21 1.97
C MET A 96 -28.31 20.73 1.13
N LYS A 97 -28.03 20.03 0.03
CA LYS A 97 -29.09 19.49 -0.83
C LYS A 97 -29.82 18.36 -0.11
N ARG A 98 -31.12 18.18 -0.35
CA ARG A 98 -31.94 17.13 0.29
C ARG A 98 -31.30 15.74 0.25
N GLY A 99 -30.74 15.32 -0.89
CA GLY A 99 -30.04 14.02 -1.00
C GLY A 99 -28.74 13.95 -0.20
N HIS A 100 -28.05 15.08 -0.01
CA HIS A 100 -26.85 15.18 0.82
C HIS A 100 -27.21 15.15 2.31
N ILE A 101 -28.32 15.78 2.71
CA ILE A 101 -28.86 15.71 4.07
C ILE A 101 -29.18 14.26 4.45
N ALA A 102 -29.77 13.49 3.53
CA ALA A 102 -30.02 12.07 3.75
C ALA A 102 -28.73 11.29 4.05
N ARG A 103 -27.68 11.46 3.23
CA ARG A 103 -26.37 10.83 3.48
C ARG A 103 -25.69 11.33 4.76
N PHE A 104 -25.82 12.62 5.06
CA PHE A 104 -25.24 13.23 6.26
C PHE A 104 -25.88 12.71 7.54
N ARG A 105 -27.17 12.34 7.53
CA ARG A 105 -27.89 11.80 8.69
C ARG A 105 -27.89 10.28 8.75
N ASP A 106 -27.51 9.61 7.67
CA ASP A 106 -27.55 8.17 7.58
C ASP A 106 -26.52 7.52 8.52
N ARG A 107 -27.05 6.85 9.54
CA ARG A 107 -26.30 6.06 10.52
C ARG A 107 -25.99 4.64 10.00
N LYS A 108 -26.52 4.26 8.82
CA LYS A 108 -26.35 2.94 8.17
C LYS A 108 -26.09 3.06 6.65
N SER A 109 -24.85 3.32 6.26
CA SER A 109 -24.35 2.95 4.91
C SER A 109 -22.84 2.76 5.00
N SER A 110 -22.15 1.71 4.49
CA SER A 110 -22.39 0.71 3.43
C SER A 110 -22.89 1.32 2.12
N CYS A 111 -21.94 1.73 1.29
CA CYS A 111 -22.17 2.19 -0.07
C CYS A 111 -22.89 1.08 -0.88
N VAL A 112 -24.18 1.25 -1.11
CA VAL A 112 -24.92 0.58 -2.18
C VAL A 112 -25.22 1.66 -3.21
N ASP A 113 -24.71 1.46 -4.42
CA ASP A 113 -24.99 2.30 -5.59
C ASP A 113 -26.49 2.24 -5.94
N PRO A 114 -27.19 3.38 -6.05
CA PRO A 114 -28.50 3.41 -6.68
C PRO A 114 -28.33 3.82 -8.15
N SER A 115 -28.16 2.84 -9.03
CA SER A 115 -28.50 2.98 -10.46
C SER A 115 -28.73 1.62 -11.09
N THR A 116 -29.92 1.08 -10.86
CA THR A 116 -30.55 0.13 -11.78
C THR A 116 -32.03 0.50 -11.91
N ASN A 117 -32.50 0.47 -13.16
CA ASN A 117 -33.86 0.70 -13.66
C ASN A 117 -34.18 2.14 -14.13
N LYS A 118 -33.99 2.39 -15.43
CA LYS A 118 -35.09 2.29 -16.41
C LYS A 118 -34.58 2.35 -17.86
N SER A 119 -35.37 1.74 -18.72
CA SER A 119 -35.17 1.30 -20.09
C SER A 119 -35.56 2.35 -21.17
N ASP A 120 -34.97 2.14 -22.35
CA ASP A 120 -35.42 2.38 -23.74
C ASP A 120 -35.35 3.77 -24.44
N ALA A 121 -34.32 3.86 -25.31
CA ALA A 121 -34.30 4.26 -26.74
C ALA A 121 -34.36 5.77 -27.15
N PRO A 122 -34.02 6.15 -28.42
CA PRO A 122 -32.66 6.20 -28.98
C PRO A 122 -32.23 7.58 -29.59
N ILE A 123 -30.93 7.67 -29.87
CA ILE A 123 -30.02 8.70 -30.47
C ILE A 123 -30.60 9.63 -31.58
N PRO A 124 -30.01 10.82 -31.92
CA PRO A 124 -28.73 10.89 -32.68
C PRO A 124 -27.73 12.02 -32.29
N SER A 125 -26.49 11.75 -32.70
CA SER A 125 -25.25 12.53 -32.70
C SER A 125 -25.32 14.04 -33.01
N THR A 126 -24.39 14.83 -32.45
CA THR A 126 -23.50 15.69 -33.25
C THR A 126 -22.27 16.16 -32.46
N SER A 127 -21.16 16.22 -33.19
CA SER A 127 -19.86 16.80 -32.89
C SER A 127 -19.89 18.24 -32.37
N ILE A 128 -18.89 18.65 -31.58
CA ILE A 128 -18.11 19.90 -31.79
C ILE A 128 -16.78 19.81 -31.02
N LYS A 129 -15.69 19.94 -31.79
CA LYS A 129 -14.32 20.21 -31.32
C LYS A 129 -14.26 21.61 -30.73
N ARG A 130 -13.50 21.83 -29.64
CA ARG A 130 -12.86 23.13 -29.40
C ARG A 130 -11.50 22.99 -28.71
N THR A 131 -10.49 23.27 -29.51
CA THR A 131 -9.11 23.62 -29.20
C THR A 131 -9.06 24.91 -28.38
N TYR A 132 -8.19 24.97 -27.37
CA TYR A 132 -7.45 26.19 -27.03
C TYR A 132 -6.02 25.84 -26.64
N GLN A 133 -5.09 26.34 -27.45
CA GLN A 133 -3.66 26.44 -27.16
C GLN A 133 -3.42 27.63 -26.23
N SER A 134 -2.42 27.52 -25.36
CA SER A 134 -1.58 28.65 -25.00
C SER A 134 -0.15 28.16 -24.77
N ASN A 135 0.74 28.56 -25.69
CA ASN A 135 2.19 28.49 -25.56
C ASN A 135 2.69 29.63 -24.65
N SER A 136 3.65 29.32 -23.78
CA SER A 136 4.77 30.23 -23.55
C SER A 136 5.99 29.45 -23.05
N SER A 137 6.98 29.35 -23.94
CA SER A 137 8.32 28.86 -23.66
C SER A 137 9.11 29.85 -22.82
N LYS A 138 10.00 29.36 -21.94
CA LYS A 138 11.40 29.83 -21.89
C LYS A 138 12.30 28.79 -21.22
N ARG A 139 13.51 28.76 -21.77
CA ARG A 139 14.54 27.73 -21.78
C ARG A 139 15.65 28.19 -20.83
N MET A 140 16.20 27.31 -20.01
CA MET A 140 17.55 27.47 -19.44
C MET A 140 18.26 26.13 -19.52
N LEU A 141 19.48 26.20 -20.07
CA LEU A 141 20.32 25.09 -20.51
C LEU A 141 21.27 24.65 -19.39
N SER A 142 21.45 23.33 -19.31
CA SER A 142 22.74 22.62 -19.17
C SER A 142 23.61 22.85 -17.94
N MET A 143 23.80 21.78 -17.15
CA MET A 143 25.15 21.24 -16.91
C MET A 143 25.16 19.71 -16.89
N ARG A 144 26.18 19.18 -17.58
CA ARG A 144 26.43 17.79 -17.96
C ARG A 144 27.36 17.16 -16.92
N SER A 145 27.05 15.97 -16.41
CA SER A 145 28.07 15.13 -15.76
C SER A 145 27.86 13.64 -16.08
N ARG A 146 28.69 13.20 -17.03
CA ARG A 146 29.39 11.90 -17.17
C ARG A 146 28.62 10.60 -16.86
N THR A 147 28.14 10.02 -17.95
CA THR A 147 28.01 8.60 -18.30
C THR A 147 28.89 7.61 -17.51
N PHE A 148 28.24 6.61 -16.91
CA PHE A 148 28.79 5.26 -16.68
C PHE A 148 27.70 4.21 -17.03
N GLN A 149 27.86 3.65 -18.24
CA GLN A 149 27.46 2.31 -18.73
C GLN A 149 26.04 1.75 -18.46
N ASP A 150 25.12 2.04 -19.38
CA ASP A 150 23.89 1.29 -19.72
C ASP A 150 24.19 -0.01 -20.49
N LYS A 151 25.02 -0.91 -19.95
CA LYS A 151 25.27 -2.22 -20.58
C LYS A 151 25.18 -3.34 -19.56
N THR A 152 23.95 -3.74 -19.23
CA THR A 152 23.64 -5.07 -18.63
C THR A 152 22.15 -5.39 -18.58
N VAL A 153 21.25 -4.40 -18.66
CA VAL A 153 19.80 -4.64 -18.50
C VAL A 153 19.16 -5.22 -19.76
N GLU A 154 19.42 -4.64 -20.94
CA GLU A 154 18.83 -5.10 -22.21
C GLU A 154 19.30 -6.50 -22.64
N GLN A 155 20.50 -6.91 -22.23
CA GLN A 155 21.07 -8.21 -22.58
C GLN A 155 20.55 -9.35 -21.67
N ALA A 156 20.10 -9.02 -20.44
CA ALA A 156 19.35 -9.95 -19.59
C ALA A 156 17.88 -10.09 -20.06
N LEU A 157 17.39 -9.14 -20.85
CA LEU A 157 16.01 -9.04 -21.33
C LEU A 157 15.73 -9.80 -22.64
N SER A 158 16.74 -10.42 -23.28
CA SER A 158 16.59 -11.06 -24.60
C SER A 158 16.30 -12.57 -24.59
N GLU A 159 16.16 -13.23 -23.43
CA GLU A 159 15.86 -14.68 -23.35
C GLU A 159 14.43 -15.03 -22.90
N PHE A 160 13.48 -14.08 -22.94
CA PHE A 160 12.13 -14.32 -22.45
C PHE A 160 11.22 -14.99 -23.50
N LYS A 161 11.03 -16.31 -23.38
CA LYS A 161 9.83 -17.00 -23.87
C LYS A 161 8.94 -17.36 -22.69
N ILE A 162 7.69 -16.92 -22.74
CA ILE A 162 6.69 -17.15 -21.71
C ILE A 162 5.84 -18.33 -22.16
N GLU A 163 6.04 -19.47 -21.51
CA GLU A 163 5.06 -20.55 -21.44
C GLU A 163 4.64 -20.76 -19.97
N ASP A 164 3.45 -21.34 -19.81
CA ASP A 164 2.65 -21.52 -18.61
C ASP A 164 3.40 -21.58 -17.26
N GLY A 165 3.08 -20.65 -16.35
CA GLY A 165 3.48 -20.72 -14.93
C GLY A 165 4.79 -20.00 -14.56
N TYR A 166 5.16 -18.94 -15.28
CA TYR A 166 6.42 -18.24 -15.04
C TYR A 166 6.51 -17.58 -13.64
N VAL A 167 7.62 -17.86 -12.97
CA VAL A 167 8.08 -17.17 -11.76
C VAL A 167 9.12 -16.13 -12.18
N PHE A 168 8.87 -14.84 -11.93
CA PHE A 168 9.89 -13.81 -12.12
C PHE A 168 10.91 -13.95 -10.99
N LYS A 169 12.07 -14.53 -11.31
CA LYS A 169 13.18 -14.58 -10.38
C LYS A 169 13.69 -13.17 -10.17
N GLY A 170 13.26 -12.59 -9.06
CA GLY A 170 13.77 -11.34 -8.59
C GLY A 170 15.26 -11.40 -8.41
N ILE A 171 15.92 -10.32 -8.75
CA ILE A 171 17.33 -10.17 -8.46
C ILE A 171 17.48 -10.25 -6.94
N VAL A 172 18.03 -11.37 -6.46
CA VAL A 172 18.43 -11.54 -5.06
C VAL A 172 19.53 -10.52 -4.83
N ALA A 173 19.17 -9.31 -4.38
CA ALA A 173 20.02 -8.13 -4.19
C ALA A 173 21.38 -8.28 -4.89
N THR A 174 21.44 -7.87 -6.17
CA THR A 174 22.65 -7.88 -7.00
C THR A 174 23.80 -7.25 -6.21
N GLU A 175 24.96 -7.89 -6.39
CA GLU A 175 26.21 -7.76 -5.64
C GLU A 175 26.30 -8.70 -4.44
N LEU A 176 27.29 -9.61 -4.53
CA LEU A 176 27.83 -10.36 -3.42
C LEU A 176 28.02 -9.41 -2.23
N ALA A 177 27.54 -9.80 -1.05
CA ALA A 177 27.97 -9.13 0.18
C ALA A 177 29.51 -9.23 0.21
N GLY A 178 30.18 -8.13 -0.11
CA GLY A 178 31.63 -8.07 -0.11
C GLY A 178 32.17 -8.49 1.26
N HIS A 179 33.40 -8.99 1.29
CA HIS A 179 34.05 -9.48 2.50
C HIS A 179 33.81 -8.55 3.71
N ILE A 180 32.99 -9.00 4.66
CA ILE A 180 32.73 -8.27 5.90
C ILE A 180 33.97 -8.45 6.80
N ALA A 181 34.42 -7.37 7.44
CA ALA A 181 35.59 -7.35 8.32
C ALA A 181 36.87 -7.95 7.69
N CYS A 182 37.33 -7.41 6.55
CA CYS A 182 38.59 -7.81 5.89
C CYS A 182 38.68 -9.33 5.56
N GLY A 183 37.54 -10.00 5.37
CA GLY A 183 37.47 -11.43 5.04
C GLY A 183 37.40 -12.37 6.24
N CYS A 184 37.36 -11.86 7.47
CA CYS A 184 37.26 -12.68 8.68
C CYS A 184 35.85 -13.20 8.96
N VAL A 185 34.83 -12.75 8.22
CA VAL A 185 33.44 -13.16 8.39
C VAL A 185 32.93 -13.72 7.07
N GLN A 186 32.55 -15.00 7.08
CA GLN A 186 31.89 -15.64 5.94
C GLN A 186 30.51 -14.97 5.73
N PRO A 187 30.19 -14.56 4.48
CA PRO A 187 28.86 -14.05 4.19
C PRO A 187 27.80 -15.13 4.47
N SER A 188 26.61 -14.71 4.88
CA SER A 188 25.48 -15.64 5.07
C SER A 188 25.24 -16.46 3.80
N PRO A 189 24.90 -17.76 3.91
CA PRO A 189 24.66 -18.61 2.75
C PRO A 189 23.59 -18.00 1.85
N ILE A 190 23.87 -17.95 0.55
CA ILE A 190 22.96 -17.37 -0.43
C ILE A 190 21.85 -18.36 -0.74
N VAL A 191 20.60 -17.92 -0.58
CA VAL A 191 19.42 -18.67 -1.03
C VAL A 191 19.11 -18.24 -2.46
N ASP A 192 19.58 -19.02 -3.44
CA ASP A 192 19.38 -18.72 -4.87
C ASP A 192 18.08 -19.29 -5.46
N LYS A 193 17.35 -20.08 -4.67
CA LYS A 193 16.10 -20.73 -5.08
C LYS A 193 14.92 -20.02 -4.42
N ILE A 194 13.91 -19.71 -5.23
CA ILE A 194 12.64 -19.14 -4.77
C ILE A 194 11.95 -20.16 -3.87
N ALA A 195 11.31 -19.68 -2.81
CA ALA A 195 10.56 -20.54 -1.92
C ALA A 195 9.47 -21.29 -2.72
N PRO A 196 9.26 -22.60 -2.48
CA PRO A 196 8.14 -23.28 -3.10
C PRO A 196 6.83 -22.72 -2.57
N TYR A 197 5.79 -22.68 -3.39
CA TYR A 197 4.47 -22.17 -2.97
C TYR A 197 3.93 -22.90 -1.72
N SER A 198 4.21 -24.20 -1.60
CA SER A 198 3.84 -25.02 -0.45
C SER A 198 4.47 -24.56 0.87
N ALA A 199 5.60 -23.82 0.83
CA ALA A 199 6.22 -23.25 2.02
C ALA A 199 5.43 -22.08 2.60
N ILE A 200 4.58 -21.42 1.80
CA ILE A 200 3.85 -20.22 2.25
C ILE A 200 2.33 -20.40 2.33
N GLU A 201 1.75 -21.32 1.54
CA GLU A 201 0.30 -21.41 1.42
C GLU A 201 -0.41 -21.77 2.73
N ASN A 202 0.23 -22.63 3.55
CA ASN A 202 -0.33 -23.17 4.79
C ASN A 202 0.09 -22.40 6.05
N ILE A 203 0.81 -21.29 5.92
CA ILE A 203 1.24 -20.50 7.07
C ILE A 203 0.02 -20.00 7.83
N SER A 204 0.03 -20.16 9.16
CA SER A 204 -0.99 -19.60 10.04
C SER A 204 -0.63 -18.15 10.39
N VAL A 205 -1.50 -17.22 10.04
CA VAL A 205 -1.34 -15.78 10.33
C VAL A 205 -2.55 -15.21 11.04
N GLN A 206 -2.33 -14.20 11.86
CA GLN A 206 -3.40 -13.46 12.55
C GLN A 206 -3.42 -12.02 12.05
N LYS A 207 -4.60 -11.48 11.69
CA LYS A 207 -4.73 -10.05 11.36
C LYS A 207 -4.71 -9.24 12.66
N LEU A 208 -3.75 -8.32 12.79
CA LEU A 208 -3.62 -7.46 13.97
C LEU A 208 -4.40 -6.16 13.83
N THR A 209 -4.50 -5.65 12.61
CA THR A 209 -5.17 -4.38 12.31
C THR A 209 -6.64 -4.63 11.98
N PRO A 210 -7.55 -3.73 12.38
CA PRO A 210 -8.94 -3.83 11.95
C PRO A 210 -9.01 -3.72 10.42
N GLU A 211 -9.88 -4.52 9.80
CA GLU A 211 -10.34 -4.19 8.44
C GLU A 211 -11.08 -2.86 8.56
N TYR A 212 -10.54 -1.80 7.97
CA TYR A 212 -11.26 -0.53 7.93
C TYR A 212 -12.58 -0.74 7.19
N LYS A 213 -13.66 -0.90 7.96
CA LYS A 213 -15.04 -0.92 7.49
C LYS A 213 -15.67 0.38 7.94
N ILE A 214 -16.18 1.14 6.98
CA ILE A 214 -16.92 2.39 7.22
C ILE A 214 -17.94 2.15 8.34
N GLY A 215 -17.85 2.94 9.41
CA GLY A 215 -18.77 2.88 10.56
C GLY A 215 -18.38 1.98 11.74
N MET A 216 -17.18 1.40 11.79
CA MET A 216 -16.68 0.74 13.01
C MET A 216 -16.06 1.74 13.99
N GLU A 217 -16.48 1.67 15.25
CA GLU A 217 -15.84 2.37 16.37
C GLU A 217 -14.37 1.97 16.53
N ARG A 218 -13.59 2.90 17.11
CA ARG A 218 -12.16 2.75 17.45
C ARG A 218 -11.88 1.37 18.03
N LEU A 219 -10.98 0.63 17.36
CA LEU A 219 -10.25 -0.51 17.91
C LEU A 219 -11.15 -1.55 18.60
N VAL A 220 -11.85 -2.35 17.81
CA VAL A 220 -12.38 -3.60 18.37
C VAL A 220 -11.18 -4.45 18.80
N LYS A 221 -11.02 -4.58 20.13
CA LYS A 221 -10.03 -5.41 20.84
C LYS A 221 -10.20 -6.92 20.58
N THR A 222 -10.83 -7.33 19.49
CA THR A 222 -10.92 -8.74 19.11
C THR A 222 -9.70 -9.09 18.29
N LYS A 223 -8.75 -9.77 18.93
CA LYS A 223 -7.74 -10.56 18.21
C LYS A 223 -8.47 -11.47 17.23
N THR A 224 -8.26 -11.25 15.93
CA THR A 224 -8.89 -12.11 14.92
C THR A 224 -8.39 -13.55 15.10
N PRO A 225 -9.21 -14.58 14.86
CA PRO A 225 -8.71 -15.94 14.90
C PRO A 225 -7.61 -16.12 13.83
N PRO A 226 -6.59 -16.97 14.08
CA PRO A 226 -5.62 -17.31 13.07
C PRO A 226 -6.29 -17.87 11.80
N MET A 227 -5.71 -17.55 10.66
CA MET A 227 -6.19 -17.98 9.33
C MET A 227 -5.04 -18.50 8.49
N LYS A 228 -5.36 -19.34 7.50
CA LYS A 228 -4.40 -19.80 6.50
C LYS A 228 -4.02 -18.65 5.57
N ALA A 229 -2.72 -18.44 5.37
CA ALA A 229 -2.20 -17.33 4.60
C ALA A 229 -2.69 -17.32 3.14
N SER A 230 -2.89 -18.49 2.52
CA SER A 230 -3.39 -18.57 1.13
C SER A 230 -4.72 -17.86 0.90
N ALA A 231 -5.55 -17.68 1.94
CA ALA A 231 -6.80 -16.95 1.82
C ALA A 231 -6.58 -15.44 1.52
N LEU A 232 -5.40 -14.89 1.80
CA LEU A 232 -5.06 -13.50 1.54
C LEU A 232 -4.93 -13.19 0.04
N TRP A 233 -4.53 -14.18 -0.77
CA TRP A 233 -4.33 -14.04 -2.22
C TRP A 233 -5.17 -15.01 -3.04
N HIS A 234 -6.23 -15.58 -2.44
CA HIS A 234 -7.12 -16.49 -3.16
C HIS A 234 -7.78 -15.79 -4.35
N ASP A 235 -8.38 -14.62 -4.13
CA ASP A 235 -9.17 -13.91 -5.16
C ASP A 235 -8.35 -12.88 -5.93
N LYS A 236 -7.45 -12.19 -5.23
CA LYS A 236 -6.63 -11.09 -5.79
C LYS A 236 -5.16 -11.36 -5.56
N PRO A 237 -4.28 -10.96 -6.50
CA PRO A 237 -2.85 -11.06 -6.26
C PRO A 237 -2.44 -10.16 -5.08
N ALA A 238 -1.31 -10.49 -4.44
CA ALA A 238 -0.89 -9.84 -3.21
C ALA A 238 0.61 -9.55 -3.20
N ILE A 239 0.98 -8.45 -2.57
CA ILE A 239 2.34 -8.14 -2.17
C ILE A 239 2.43 -8.31 -0.65
N ILE A 240 3.37 -9.13 -0.21
CA ILE A 240 3.63 -9.40 1.20
C ILE A 240 5.00 -8.85 1.55
N LEU A 241 5.03 -7.79 2.36
CA LEU A 241 6.25 -7.20 2.90
C LEU A 241 6.54 -7.81 4.28
N CYS A 242 7.65 -8.54 4.42
CA CYS A 242 8.10 -9.13 5.67
C CYS A 242 8.96 -8.12 6.44
N ILE A 243 8.34 -7.48 7.43
CA ILE A 243 8.95 -6.44 8.26
C ILE A 243 9.82 -7.07 9.35
N ARG A 244 11.11 -6.76 9.35
CA ARG A 244 12.02 -7.23 10.41
C ARG A 244 11.61 -6.74 11.78
N ARG A 245 11.28 -5.45 11.88
CA ARG A 245 10.91 -4.83 13.15
C ARG A 245 10.14 -3.53 12.93
N PRO A 246 8.92 -3.37 13.48
CA PRO A 246 8.10 -2.18 13.24
C PRO A 246 8.74 -0.88 13.75
N GLY A 247 9.57 -0.95 14.80
CA GLY A 247 10.32 0.20 15.35
C GLY A 247 11.59 0.61 14.60
N CYS A 248 12.09 -0.22 13.66
CA CYS A 248 13.33 0.07 12.94
C CYS A 248 13.12 1.15 11.87
N ILE A 249 14.00 2.15 11.82
CA ILE A 249 13.92 3.23 10.81
C ILE A 249 13.95 2.72 9.37
N MET A 250 14.78 1.69 9.10
CA MET A 250 14.92 1.14 7.76
C MET A 250 13.65 0.41 7.33
N CYS A 251 12.99 -0.27 8.27
CA CYS A 251 11.73 -0.96 8.00
C CYS A 251 10.56 0.01 7.84
N ARG A 252 10.50 1.05 8.68
CA ARG A 252 9.48 2.13 8.56
C ARG A 252 9.62 2.86 7.22
N ALA A 253 10.84 3.18 6.81
CA ALA A 253 11.14 3.82 5.54
C ALA A 253 10.75 2.96 4.32
N GLU A 254 11.02 1.65 4.35
CA GLU A 254 10.61 0.73 3.30
C GLU A 254 9.09 0.63 3.19
N ALA A 255 8.43 0.39 4.34
CA ALA A 255 6.98 0.26 4.42
C ALA A 255 6.29 1.52 3.90
N HIS A 256 6.73 2.70 4.35
CA HIS A 256 6.17 3.97 3.94
C HIS A 256 6.35 4.21 2.43
N GLN A 257 7.54 3.96 1.87
CA GLN A 257 7.76 4.10 0.43
C GLN A 257 6.89 3.16 -0.39
N LEU A 258 6.80 1.88 -0.02
CA LEU A 258 5.98 0.91 -0.74
C LEU A 258 4.50 1.29 -0.64
N TYR A 259 4.02 1.63 0.56
CA TYR A 259 2.62 1.93 0.81
C TYR A 259 2.16 3.27 0.22
N ALA A 260 3.02 4.28 0.15
CA ALA A 260 2.73 5.54 -0.53
C ALA A 260 2.45 5.35 -2.04
N ARG A 261 2.81 4.19 -2.63
CA ARG A 261 2.47 3.82 -4.02
C ARG A 261 1.28 2.87 -4.12
N LYS A 262 0.54 2.69 -3.03
CA LYS A 262 -0.70 1.89 -3.01
C LYS A 262 -1.65 2.23 -4.16
N PRO A 263 -1.89 3.49 -4.58
CA PRO A 263 -2.77 3.77 -5.72
C PRO A 263 -2.35 3.08 -7.02
N ILE A 264 -1.05 2.90 -7.25
CA ILE A 264 -0.52 2.17 -8.41
C ILE A 264 -0.85 0.69 -8.27
N PHE A 265 -0.58 0.09 -7.11
CA PHE A 265 -0.85 -1.33 -6.86
C PHE A 265 -2.36 -1.64 -6.88
N ASP A 266 -3.19 -0.74 -6.37
CA ASP A 266 -4.66 -0.85 -6.44
C ASP A 266 -5.15 -0.84 -7.89
N ALA A 267 -4.61 0.04 -8.73
CA ALA A 267 -4.93 0.07 -10.16
C ALA A 267 -4.47 -1.21 -10.90
N LEU A 268 -3.37 -1.81 -10.44
CA LEU A 268 -2.89 -3.12 -10.92
C LEU A 268 -3.67 -4.31 -10.32
N GLY A 269 -4.58 -4.08 -9.36
CA GLY A 269 -5.41 -5.09 -8.71
C GLY A 269 -4.73 -5.85 -7.56
N TYR A 270 -3.60 -5.36 -7.06
CA TYR A 270 -2.83 -5.99 -5.98
C TYR A 270 -3.29 -5.54 -4.60
N GLN A 271 -3.27 -6.47 -3.65
CA GLN A 271 -3.45 -6.19 -2.22
C GLN A 271 -2.08 -6.08 -1.53
N LEU A 272 -1.93 -5.15 -0.59
CA LEU A 272 -0.70 -4.98 0.19
C LEU A 272 -0.89 -5.50 1.62
N PHE A 273 0.01 -6.38 2.06
CA PHE A 273 0.08 -6.88 3.43
C PHE A 273 1.48 -6.68 4.03
N ALA A 274 1.54 -6.24 5.28
CA ALA A 274 2.76 -6.27 6.06
C ALA A 274 2.71 -7.47 7.01
N VAL A 275 3.78 -8.25 7.08
CA VAL A 275 3.92 -9.39 8.00
C VAL A 275 4.97 -9.05 9.05
N ILE A 276 4.64 -9.25 10.32
CA ILE A 276 5.54 -9.12 11.46
C ILE A 276 5.67 -10.46 12.16
N HIS A 277 6.85 -10.77 12.69
CA HIS A 277 7.11 -11.99 13.47
C HIS A 277 7.04 -11.79 14.99
N GLU A 278 6.91 -10.54 15.42
CA GLU A 278 6.84 -10.15 16.83
C GLU A 278 5.71 -9.14 17.03
N ASN A 279 4.80 -9.44 17.96
CA ASN A 279 3.64 -8.60 18.26
C ASN A 279 3.85 -7.83 19.57
N ILE A 280 4.57 -6.71 19.48
CA ILE A 280 4.68 -5.73 20.57
C ILE A 280 3.63 -4.65 20.30
N GLU A 281 2.61 -4.55 21.15
CA GLU A 281 1.43 -3.70 20.93
C GLU A 281 1.80 -2.22 20.66
N SER A 282 2.73 -1.65 21.42
CA SER A 282 3.21 -0.28 21.21
C SER A 282 3.89 -0.09 19.87
N GLU A 283 4.70 -1.06 19.43
CA GLU A 283 5.39 -1.00 18.13
C GLU A 283 4.42 -1.13 16.96
N VAL A 284 3.38 -1.97 17.10
CA VAL A 284 2.34 -2.11 16.09
C VAL A 284 1.49 -0.83 16.00
N LYS A 285 1.15 -0.23 17.15
CA LYS A 285 0.40 1.04 17.22
C LYS A 285 1.18 2.23 16.65
N ASP A 286 2.49 2.27 16.85
CA ASP A 286 3.34 3.32 16.27
C ASP A 286 3.57 3.11 14.78
N PHE A 287 3.59 1.85 14.34
CA PHE A 287 3.85 1.49 12.95
C PHE A 287 2.63 1.69 12.06
N TRP A 288 1.49 1.14 12.50
CA TRP A 288 0.21 1.26 11.83
C TRP A 288 -0.64 2.29 12.57
N PRO A 289 -1.21 3.27 11.87
CA PRO A 289 -1.31 3.39 10.41
C PRO A 289 -0.21 4.25 9.78
N ARG A 290 0.63 4.91 10.58
CA ARG A 290 1.55 5.98 10.16
C ARG A 290 2.50 5.60 9.00
N TYR A 291 3.10 4.41 9.03
CA TYR A 291 4.02 3.98 7.97
C TYR A 291 3.43 2.90 7.05
N TRP A 292 2.25 2.39 7.41
CA TRP A 292 1.55 1.35 6.68
C TRP A 292 0.06 1.45 6.99
N GLY A 293 -0.75 1.88 6.02
CA GLY A 293 -2.21 1.94 6.20
C GLY A 293 -2.93 0.60 5.93
N GLY A 294 -2.19 -0.43 5.51
CA GLY A 294 -2.73 -1.71 5.08
C GLY A 294 -2.95 -2.69 6.23
N THR A 295 -3.34 -3.92 5.90
CA THR A 295 -3.45 -4.98 6.91
C THR A 295 -2.07 -5.40 7.41
N VAL A 296 -1.90 -5.49 8.73
CA VAL A 296 -0.72 -6.08 9.37
C VAL A 296 -1.07 -7.49 9.87
N LEU A 297 -0.23 -8.44 9.51
CA LEU A 297 -0.35 -9.86 9.80
C LEU A 297 0.73 -10.27 10.80
N PHE A 298 0.34 -11.03 11.80
CA PHE A 298 1.25 -11.65 12.74
C PHE A 298 1.51 -13.10 12.36
N ASP A 299 2.77 -13.39 12.05
CA ASP A 299 3.31 -14.72 11.79
C ASP A 299 4.11 -15.19 13.02
N GLN A 300 3.40 -15.80 13.97
CA GLN A 300 3.99 -16.27 15.23
C GLN A 300 5.08 -17.33 14.99
N GLY A 301 4.92 -18.18 13.96
CA GLY A 301 5.88 -19.22 13.60
C GLY A 301 7.12 -18.70 12.88
N ARG A 302 7.06 -17.45 12.40
CA ARG A 302 8.07 -16.81 11.55
C ARG A 302 8.28 -17.59 10.24
N GLU A 303 7.25 -18.29 9.79
CA GLU A 303 7.33 -19.19 8.63
C GLU A 303 7.54 -18.42 7.32
N PHE A 304 7.00 -17.20 7.17
CA PHE A 304 7.30 -16.35 6.02
C PHE A 304 8.79 -15.97 5.98
N PHE A 305 9.34 -15.65 7.15
CA PHE A 305 10.76 -15.32 7.30
C PHE A 305 11.66 -16.54 7.06
N LYS A 306 11.23 -17.73 7.50
CA LYS A 306 11.92 -18.98 7.18
C LYS A 306 11.84 -19.30 5.68
N ALA A 307 10.69 -19.08 5.05
CA ALA A 307 10.52 -19.30 3.61
C ALA A 307 11.48 -18.43 2.79
N LEU A 308 11.67 -17.16 3.19
CA LEU A 308 12.69 -16.28 2.59
C LEU A 308 14.10 -16.87 2.69
N GLY A 309 14.42 -17.56 3.78
CA GLY A 309 15.72 -18.19 4.04
C GLY A 309 15.81 -19.68 3.71
N GLY A 310 14.95 -20.20 2.82
CA GLY A 310 14.99 -21.61 2.42
C GLY A 310 14.68 -22.60 3.55
N GLY A 311 13.75 -22.23 4.43
CA GLY A 311 13.34 -23.00 5.61
C GLY A 311 14.09 -22.64 6.90
N LYS A 312 15.02 -21.67 6.87
CA LYS A 312 15.77 -21.20 8.04
C LYS A 312 15.60 -19.69 8.22
N LEU A 313 15.63 -19.24 9.47
CA LEU A 313 15.66 -17.80 9.75
C LEU A 313 17.02 -17.23 9.36
N MET A 314 17.00 -16.28 8.44
CA MET A 314 18.18 -15.47 8.14
C MET A 314 18.38 -14.48 9.28
N LYS A 315 19.46 -14.68 10.04
CA LYS A 315 19.85 -13.79 11.13
C LYS A 315 21.28 -13.32 10.93
N GLU A 316 21.56 -12.10 11.39
CA GLU A 316 22.91 -11.60 11.49
C GLU A 316 23.08 -10.82 12.78
N LYS A 317 24.22 -10.99 13.46
CA LYS A 317 24.49 -10.26 14.69
C LYS A 317 24.62 -8.78 14.39
N PHE A 318 24.06 -7.93 15.25
CA PHE A 318 24.11 -6.47 15.08
C PHE A 318 25.53 -5.95 14.80
N LEU A 319 26.55 -6.50 15.49
CA LEU A 319 27.94 -6.10 15.29
C LEU A 319 28.43 -6.31 13.85
N PHE A 320 28.17 -7.49 13.27
CA PHE A 320 28.63 -7.83 11.92
C PHE A 320 27.68 -7.34 10.83
N GLY A 321 26.37 -7.46 11.05
CA GLY A 321 25.34 -7.08 10.09
C GLY A 321 25.07 -5.58 10.01
N PHE A 322 25.51 -4.80 11.00
CA PHE A 322 25.37 -3.34 11.01
C PHE A 322 26.71 -2.62 11.17
N LEU A 323 27.39 -2.76 12.32
CA LEU A 323 28.54 -1.91 12.66
C LEU A 323 29.72 -2.10 11.70
N PHE A 324 29.96 -3.34 11.25
CA PHE A 324 31.01 -3.67 10.28
C PHE A 324 30.52 -3.83 8.84
N ASN A 325 29.25 -3.51 8.57
CA ASN A 325 28.65 -3.64 7.25
C ASN A 325 28.43 -2.25 6.62
N PRO A 326 29.31 -1.79 5.71
CA PRO A 326 29.19 -0.46 5.10
C PRO A 326 27.89 -0.27 4.32
N ARG A 327 27.33 -1.35 3.74
CA ARG A 327 26.05 -1.30 3.02
C ARG A 327 24.89 -1.08 3.97
N ALA A 328 24.86 -1.77 5.10
CA ALA A 328 23.85 -1.53 6.14
C ALA A 328 23.93 -0.11 6.72
N ILE A 329 25.14 0.44 6.90
CA ILE A 329 25.35 1.83 7.34
C ILE A 329 24.82 2.82 6.28
N ALA A 330 25.06 2.56 5.00
CA ALA A 330 24.52 3.39 3.91
C ALA A 330 22.98 3.33 3.86
N ASN A 331 22.39 2.13 4.00
CA ASN A 331 20.94 1.93 4.08
C ASN A 331 20.33 2.71 5.25
N TYR A 332 20.98 2.69 6.42
CA TYR A 332 20.56 3.48 7.57
C TYR A 332 20.62 4.98 7.31
N LYS A 333 21.71 5.49 6.73
CA LYS A 333 21.82 6.92 6.37
C LYS A 333 20.72 7.35 5.42
N ARG A 334 20.43 6.51 4.41
CA ARG A 334 19.33 6.73 3.45
C ARG A 334 17.96 6.76 4.13
N ALA A 335 17.69 5.84 5.06
CA ALA A 335 16.45 5.85 5.83
C ALA A 335 16.35 7.08 6.77
N LYS A 336 17.46 7.46 7.41
CA LYS A 336 17.54 8.61 8.31
C LYS A 336 17.28 9.93 7.60
N ALA A 337 17.67 10.05 6.33
CA ALA A 337 17.39 11.22 5.51
C ALA A 337 15.89 11.49 5.29
N MET A 338 15.02 10.51 5.57
CA MET A 338 13.56 10.66 5.48
C MET A 338 12.91 11.27 6.73
N GLY A 339 13.68 11.61 7.78
CA GLY A 339 13.14 12.23 9.00
C GLY A 339 12.30 11.31 9.90
N ILE A 340 12.29 10.00 9.63
CA ILE A 340 11.45 9.03 10.34
C ILE A 340 11.99 8.72 11.76
N LYS A 341 11.10 8.75 12.77
CA LYS A 341 11.40 8.34 14.16
C LYS A 341 11.73 6.85 14.25
N GLN A 342 12.60 6.47 15.19
CA GLN A 342 13.09 5.09 15.34
C GLN A 342 13.21 4.66 16.80
N ASN A 343 13.18 3.37 17.04
CA ASN A 343 13.60 2.75 18.30
C ASN A 343 14.31 1.40 18.07
N PHE A 344 14.76 0.78 19.15
CA PHE A 344 15.45 -0.52 19.14
C PHE A 344 14.67 -1.66 19.80
N ASN A 345 13.36 -1.48 20.03
CA ASN A 345 12.53 -2.45 20.74
C ASN A 345 12.23 -3.66 19.86
N GLY A 346 12.36 -4.86 20.43
CA GLY A 346 12.11 -6.13 19.73
C GLY A 346 13.34 -6.73 19.04
N GLU A 347 13.13 -7.89 18.43
CA GLU A 347 14.16 -8.69 17.77
C GLU A 347 14.69 -7.99 16.51
N GLY A 348 16.00 -7.70 16.49
CA GLY A 348 16.66 -6.90 15.46
C GLY A 348 17.58 -7.68 14.52
N GLU A 349 17.83 -8.96 14.76
CA GLU A 349 18.82 -9.74 14.00
C GLU A 349 18.22 -10.42 12.77
N ILE A 350 16.90 -10.69 12.76
CA ILE A 350 16.20 -11.34 11.65
C ILE A 350 16.17 -10.41 10.43
N LYS A 351 16.40 -10.97 9.24
CA LYS A 351 16.27 -10.29 7.93
C LYS A 351 14.85 -10.42 7.37
N GLY A 352 14.42 -9.40 6.63
CA GLY A 352 13.11 -9.32 6.01
C GLY A 352 13.15 -9.67 4.53
N GLY A 353 12.15 -9.21 3.80
CA GLY A 353 12.02 -9.45 2.37
C GLY A 353 10.62 -9.14 1.87
N LEU A 354 10.37 -9.49 0.60
CA LEU A 354 9.10 -9.22 -0.05
C LEU A 354 8.72 -10.36 -0.98
N PHE A 355 7.44 -10.72 -1.00
CA PHE A 355 6.85 -11.63 -1.97
C PHE A 355 5.83 -10.89 -2.84
N ILE A 356 5.80 -11.21 -4.13
CA ILE A 356 4.66 -10.90 -5.02
C ILE A 356 4.01 -12.24 -5.37
N LEU A 357 2.72 -12.35 -5.08
CA LEU A 357 1.92 -13.56 -5.24
C LEU A 357 0.87 -13.34 -6.31
N GLY A 358 0.74 -14.32 -7.21
CA GLY A 358 -0.40 -14.38 -8.12
C GLY A 358 -1.67 -14.77 -7.36
N SER A 359 -2.84 -14.45 -7.94
CA SER A 359 -4.11 -14.90 -7.39
C SER A 359 -4.25 -16.43 -7.44
N ALA A 360 -5.10 -16.96 -6.57
CA ALA A 360 -5.39 -18.38 -6.43
C ALA A 360 -4.11 -19.22 -6.21
N LYS A 361 -3.86 -20.21 -7.06
CA LYS A 361 -2.70 -21.11 -6.99
C LYS A 361 -1.62 -20.77 -8.02
N ARG A 362 -1.59 -19.54 -8.55
CA ARG A 362 -0.57 -19.10 -9.51
C ARG A 362 0.84 -19.00 -8.92
N GLY A 363 0.96 -19.07 -7.60
CA GLY A 363 2.26 -19.20 -6.92
C GLY A 363 2.94 -17.88 -6.60
N ILE A 364 4.22 -17.99 -6.25
CA ILE A 364 5.11 -16.85 -5.99
C ILE A 364 5.61 -16.35 -7.35
N ALA A 365 5.23 -15.14 -7.72
CA ALA A 365 5.68 -14.51 -8.95
C ALA A 365 7.01 -13.77 -8.76
N TYR A 366 7.33 -13.30 -7.55
CA TYR A 366 8.61 -12.66 -7.22
C TYR A 366 8.94 -12.82 -5.75
N GLN A 367 10.23 -12.90 -5.46
CA GLN A 367 10.77 -12.93 -4.11
C GLN A 367 12.01 -12.06 -4.02
N PHE A 368 11.99 -11.11 -3.10
CA PHE A 368 13.14 -10.32 -2.69
C PHE A 368 13.56 -10.73 -1.29
N ILE A 369 14.87 -10.88 -1.09
CA ILE A 369 15.48 -11.25 0.18
C ILE A 369 16.40 -10.13 0.61
N GLU A 370 16.17 -9.58 1.81
CA GLU A 370 17.08 -8.62 2.42
C GLU A 370 18.40 -9.33 2.78
N ARG A 371 19.49 -9.00 2.09
CA ARG A 371 20.81 -9.60 2.34
C ARG A 371 21.59 -8.84 3.40
N ASN A 372 21.53 -7.50 3.37
CA ASN A 372 22.10 -6.62 4.37
C ASN A 372 20.97 -5.86 5.04
N PHE A 373 21.17 -5.47 6.30
CA PHE A 373 20.17 -4.70 6.99
C PHE A 373 19.79 -3.42 6.22
N GLY A 374 18.49 -3.27 5.96
CA GLY A 374 17.91 -2.15 5.21
C GLY A 374 18.07 -2.23 3.69
N ASP A 375 18.43 -3.39 3.13
CA ASP A 375 18.23 -3.61 1.70
C ASP A 375 16.72 -3.66 1.43
N TRP A 376 16.23 -2.85 0.50
CA TRP A 376 14.80 -2.79 0.14
C TRP A 376 14.60 -3.32 -1.27
N ALA A 377 13.44 -3.94 -1.51
CA ALA A 377 13.06 -4.35 -2.85
C ALA A 377 13.02 -3.10 -3.76
N PRO A 378 13.69 -3.09 -4.93
CA PRO A 378 13.64 -1.95 -5.84
C PRO A 378 12.20 -1.70 -6.29
N LEU A 379 11.64 -0.55 -5.90
CA LEU A 379 10.24 -0.25 -6.14
C LEU A 379 9.85 -0.29 -7.63
N SER A 380 10.76 0.15 -8.51
CA SER A 380 10.56 0.08 -9.96
C SER A 380 10.44 -1.35 -10.47
N GLU A 381 11.26 -2.27 -9.96
CA GLU A 381 11.22 -3.70 -10.30
C GLU A 381 9.91 -4.34 -9.80
N VAL A 382 9.51 -4.02 -8.57
CA VAL A 382 8.23 -4.48 -8.00
C VAL A 382 7.04 -4.03 -8.86
N ILE A 383 6.98 -2.75 -9.24
CA ILE A 383 5.90 -2.21 -10.09
C ILE A 383 5.91 -2.85 -11.48
N GLU A 384 7.10 -3.02 -12.09
CA GLU A 384 7.23 -3.62 -13.42
C GLU A 384 6.73 -5.06 -13.44
N ILE A 385 7.08 -5.86 -12.43
CA ILE A 385 6.63 -7.25 -12.31
C ILE A 385 5.12 -7.32 -12.14
N CYS A 386 4.55 -6.50 -11.25
CA CYS A 386 3.10 -6.41 -11.08
C CYS A 386 2.39 -6.04 -12.39
N THR A 387 2.93 -5.08 -13.14
CA THR A 387 2.39 -4.65 -14.44
C THR A 387 2.43 -5.78 -15.46
N LYS A 388 3.54 -6.51 -15.56
CA LYS A 388 3.68 -7.65 -16.48
C LYS A 388 2.66 -8.75 -16.17
N ILE A 389 2.47 -9.10 -14.90
CA ILE A 389 1.51 -10.14 -14.49
C ILE A 389 0.06 -9.75 -14.84
N GLN A 390 -0.29 -8.46 -14.66
CA GLN A 390 -1.62 -7.96 -15.02
C GLN A 390 -1.87 -8.07 -16.53
N SER A 391 -0.92 -7.61 -17.36
CA SER A 391 -1.05 -7.66 -18.83
C SER A 391 -1.22 -9.08 -19.37
N HIS A 392 -0.48 -10.06 -18.83
CA HIS A 392 -0.62 -11.47 -19.21
C HIS A 392 -1.96 -12.08 -18.81
N SER A 393 -2.51 -11.65 -17.67
CA SER A 393 -3.83 -12.08 -17.20
C SER A 393 -4.96 -11.56 -18.09
N GLN A 394 -4.80 -10.37 -18.67
CA GLN A 394 -5.78 -9.81 -19.62
C GLN A 394 -5.68 -10.46 -21.00
N ALA A 395 -4.48 -10.74 -21.49
CA ALA A 395 -4.27 -11.39 -22.79
C ALA A 395 -4.83 -12.83 -22.82
N SER A 396 -4.66 -13.59 -21.73
CA SER A 396 -5.19 -14.96 -21.61
C SER A 396 -6.73 -15.03 -21.48
N GLY A 397 -7.38 -13.97 -20.98
CA GLY A 397 -8.85 -13.88 -20.89
C GLY A 397 -9.56 -13.57 -22.22
N LEU A 398 -8.83 -13.13 -23.25
CA LEU A 398 -9.38 -12.75 -24.57
C LEU A 398 -9.35 -13.89 -25.61
N SER A 399 -8.83 -15.08 -25.26
CA SER A 399 -8.63 -16.19 -26.20
C SER A 399 -9.66 -17.34 -26.07
N ILE A 400 -10.91 -17.05 -25.73
CA ILE A 400 -12.00 -18.01 -25.91
C ILE A 400 -12.74 -17.64 -27.21
N LYS A 401 -12.26 -18.17 -28.34
CA LYS A 401 -13.09 -18.25 -29.56
C LYS A 401 -14.07 -19.42 -29.40
N PRO A 402 -15.34 -19.26 -29.77
CA PRO A 402 -16.28 -20.38 -29.78
C PRO A 402 -15.82 -21.39 -30.83
N SER A 403 -15.60 -22.63 -30.40
CA SER A 403 -15.35 -23.77 -31.28
C SER A 403 -16.54 -23.93 -32.25
N GLN A 404 -16.23 -24.00 -33.54
CA GLN A 404 -17.20 -24.33 -34.59
C GLN A 404 -17.87 -25.67 -34.25
N GLU A 405 -19.20 -25.66 -34.16
CA GLU A 405 -20.01 -26.87 -34.09
C GLU A 405 -19.84 -27.70 -35.38
N ASP A 406 -19.55 -28.98 -35.17
CA ASP A 406 -19.56 -30.06 -36.15
C ASP A 406 -20.92 -30.14 -36.85
N ASN A 407 -20.99 -29.68 -38.10
CA ASN A 407 -22.07 -30.03 -39.00
C ASN A 407 -21.74 -31.35 -39.70
N ARG A 408 -22.06 -32.47 -39.03
CA ARG A 408 -22.03 -33.80 -39.64
C ARG A 408 -23.29 -34.57 -39.27
N SER A 409 -24.32 -34.50 -40.13
CA SER A 409 -25.21 -35.62 -40.49
C SER A 409 -26.37 -35.17 -41.38
N SER A 410 -26.33 -35.56 -42.66
CA SER A 410 -27.43 -36.30 -43.30
C SER A 410 -27.13 -36.50 -44.78
N SER A 411 -26.65 -37.69 -45.11
CA SER A 411 -26.94 -38.34 -46.40
C SER A 411 -26.83 -39.86 -46.24
N LEU A 412 -27.95 -40.53 -46.56
CA LEU A 412 -28.13 -41.96 -46.85
C LEU A 412 -28.14 -42.85 -45.58
N VAL A 413 -29.19 -43.62 -45.27
CA VAL A 413 -30.08 -44.47 -46.11
C VAL A 413 -31.51 -44.42 -45.59
#